data_AF-A0A183DFV7-F1
#
_entry.id   AF-A0A183DFV7-F1
#
_cell.length_a   1.000
_cell.length_b   1.000
_cell.length_c   1.000
_cell.angle_alpha   90.00
_cell.angle_beta   90.00
_cell.angle_gamma   90.00
#
_symmetry.space_group_name_H-M   'P 1'
#
loop_
_entity.id
_entity.type
_entity.pdbx_description
1 polymer ?
#
loop_
_entity_poly.entity_id
_entity_poly.type
_entity_poly.pdbx_seq_one_letter_code
_entity_poly.pdbx_strand_id
1 'polypeptide(L)'
;MGQRASDTRAVTFEDVRVPKSQMIGGPGEGFKIAMRTFDTTRPLVAAMAVGLSARCLDEASKYALERKAFGTQIANHQALELENFLKQ
;
A
#
# COMPACT_ATOMS: atom_id res chain seq x y z
N MET A 1 0.38 -8.13 -12.49
CA MET A 1 0.61 -7.27 -11.31
C MET A 1 -0.51 -7.48 -10.28
N GLY A 2 -0.31 -7.08 -9.02
CA GLY A 2 -1.11 -7.47 -7.83
C GLY A 2 -2.44 -6.72 -7.63
N GLN A 3 -2.88 -6.57 -6.36
CA GLN A 3 -4.15 -5.91 -5.96
C GLN A 3 -5.41 -6.46 -6.68
N ARG A 4 -5.42 -7.75 -6.98
CA ARG A 4 -6.45 -8.42 -7.82
C ARG A 4 -7.87 -8.40 -7.23
N ALA A 5 -8.00 -8.11 -5.93
CA ALA A 5 -9.28 -7.97 -5.25
C ALA A 5 -9.88 -6.57 -5.40
N SER A 6 -9.11 -5.59 -5.90
CA SER A 6 -9.60 -4.24 -6.19
C SER A 6 -10.25 -4.23 -7.57
N ASP A 7 -11.51 -3.78 -7.64
CA ASP A 7 -12.17 -3.61 -8.91
C ASP A 7 -11.62 -2.38 -9.65
N THR A 8 -11.05 -2.59 -10.83
CA THR A 8 -10.48 -1.52 -11.66
C THR A 8 -11.02 -1.65 -13.07
N ARG A 9 -11.74 -0.63 -13.52
CA ARG A 9 -12.41 -0.60 -14.82
C ARG A 9 -12.29 0.77 -15.48
N ALA A 10 -12.36 0.80 -16.81
CA ALA A 10 -12.51 2.03 -17.55
C ALA A 10 -13.94 2.56 -17.38
N VAL A 11 -14.07 3.89 -17.31
CA VAL A 11 -15.36 4.59 -17.30
C VAL A 11 -15.35 5.60 -18.45
N THR A 12 -16.38 5.56 -19.30
CA THR A 12 -16.50 6.42 -20.47
C THR A 12 -17.67 7.38 -20.30
N PHE A 13 -17.50 8.64 -20.71
CA PHE A 13 -18.54 9.65 -20.72
C PHE A 13 -18.72 10.16 -22.16
N GLU A 14 -19.77 9.69 -22.84
CA GLU A 14 -20.16 10.12 -24.18
C GLU A 14 -21.54 10.78 -24.11
N ASP A 15 -21.63 12.06 -24.50
CA ASP A 15 -22.85 12.87 -24.52
C ASP A 15 -23.68 12.85 -23.21
N VAL A 16 -23.02 12.67 -22.07
CA VAL A 16 -23.67 12.61 -20.75
C VAL A 16 -24.15 13.99 -20.32
N ARG A 17 -25.47 14.15 -20.16
CA ARG A 17 -26.07 15.36 -19.59
C ARG A 17 -25.97 15.36 -18.06
N VAL A 18 -25.26 16.33 -17.50
CA VAL A 18 -25.14 16.52 -16.04
C VAL A 18 -25.88 17.80 -15.64
N PRO A 19 -26.89 17.73 -14.73
CA PRO A 19 -27.57 18.92 -14.24
C PRO A 19 -26.62 19.88 -13.52
N LYS A 20 -26.85 21.19 -13.63
CA LYS A 20 -26.06 22.21 -12.93
C LYS A 20 -26.03 22.00 -11.40
N SER A 21 -27.09 21.43 -10.83
CA SER A 21 -27.19 21.10 -9.40
C SER A 21 -26.21 20.00 -8.94
N GLN A 22 -25.61 19.23 -9.86
CA GLN A 22 -24.60 18.22 -9.56
C GLN A 22 -23.16 18.76 -9.65
N MET A 23 -22.99 20.08 -9.86
CA MET A 23 -21.68 20.71 -9.84
C MET A 23 -21.11 20.69 -8.41
N ILE A 24 -19.94 20.09 -8.25
CA ILE A 24 -19.21 20.07 -6.98
C ILE A 24 -18.28 21.29 -6.94
N GLY A 25 -18.56 22.23 -6.04
CA GLY A 25 -17.85 23.51 -5.96
C GLY A 25 -18.22 24.48 -7.08
N GLY A 26 -17.36 25.47 -7.34
CA GLY A 26 -17.51 26.43 -8.43
C GLY A 26 -16.65 26.12 -9.67
N PRO A 27 -16.91 26.79 -10.81
CA PRO A 27 -16.04 26.70 -11.99
C PRO A 27 -14.58 27.01 -11.65
N GLY A 28 -13.67 26.11 -12.03
CA GLY A 28 -12.22 26.24 -11.77
C GLY A 28 -11.74 25.70 -10.42
N GLU A 29 -12.64 25.29 -9.51
CA GLU A 29 -12.23 24.81 -8.18
C GLU A 29 -11.80 23.34 -8.12
N GLY A 30 -11.97 22.59 -9.22
CA GLY A 30 -11.78 21.14 -9.28
C GLY A 30 -10.40 20.67 -8.81
N PHE A 31 -9.33 21.37 -9.19
CA PHE A 31 -7.98 21.01 -8.76
C PHE A 31 -7.79 21.12 -7.24
N LYS A 32 -8.29 22.20 -6.62
CA LYS A 32 -8.22 22.41 -5.17
C LYS A 32 -9.05 21.37 -4.41
N ILE A 33 -10.18 20.95 -4.96
CA ILE A 33 -10.99 19.86 -4.39
C ILE A 33 -10.20 18.54 -4.45
N ALA A 34 -9.63 18.20 -5.61
CA ALA A 34 -8.84 16.98 -5.77
C ALA A 34 -7.62 16.94 -4.82
N MET A 35 -6.90 18.06 -4.67
CA MET A 35 -5.75 18.13 -3.75
C MET A 35 -6.16 17.92 -2.30
N ARG A 36 -7.30 18.48 -1.85
CA ARG A 36 -7.82 18.22 -0.49
C ARG A 36 -8.10 16.73 -0.27
N THR A 37 -8.66 16.04 -1.25
CA THR A 37 -8.86 14.58 -1.16
C THR A 37 -7.54 13.84 -1.04
N PHE A 38 -6.50 14.21 -1.80
CA PHE A 38 -5.18 13.59 -1.68
C PHE A 38 -4.51 13.85 -0.35
N ASP A 39 -4.64 15.05 0.21
CA ASP A 39 -4.09 15.36 1.53
C ASP A 39 -4.72 14.47 2.61
N THR A 40 -6.01 14.14 2.49
CA THR A 40 -6.68 13.19 3.39
C THR A 40 -6.27 11.74 3.15
N THR A 41 -6.08 11.29 1.91
CA THR A 41 -5.82 9.87 1.62
C THR A 41 -4.35 9.46 1.75
N ARG A 42 -3.40 10.38 1.58
CA ARG A 42 -1.96 10.08 1.66
C ARG A 42 -1.53 9.45 3.00
N PRO A 43 -1.92 9.96 4.17
CA PRO A 43 -1.57 9.33 5.44
C PRO A 43 -2.09 7.89 5.56
N LEU A 44 -3.27 7.60 5.00
CA LEU A 44 -3.83 6.23 5.00
C LEU A 44 -2.98 5.29 4.14
N VAL A 45 -2.50 5.75 2.98
CA VAL A 45 -1.57 4.97 2.14
C VAL A 45 -0.27 4.68 2.87
N ALA A 46 0.29 5.66 3.59
CA ALA A 46 1.48 5.46 4.40
C ALA A 46 1.25 4.43 5.52
N ALA A 47 0.13 4.54 6.24
CA ALA A 47 -0.23 3.59 7.29
C ALA A 47 -0.40 2.15 6.75
N MET A 48 -1.04 1.99 5.58
CA MET A 48 -1.13 0.68 4.91
C MET A 48 0.24 0.11 4.55
N ALA A 49 1.15 0.94 4.03
CA ALA A 49 2.50 0.51 3.67
C ALA A 49 3.30 0.04 4.90
N VAL A 50 3.19 0.76 6.02
CA VAL A 50 3.83 0.37 7.29
C VAL A 50 3.26 -0.95 7.81
N GLY A 51 1.92 -1.09 7.84
CA GLY A 51 1.28 -2.34 8.27
C GLY A 51 1.65 -3.54 7.40
N LEU A 52 1.72 -3.34 6.08
CA LEU A 52 2.17 -4.40 5.16
C LEU A 52 3.64 -4.76 5.39
N SER A 53 4.50 -3.77 5.61
CA SER A 53 5.93 -4.00 5.88
C SER A 53 6.14 -4.79 7.16
N ALA A 54 5.38 -4.48 8.22
CA ALA A 54 5.40 -5.24 9.47
C ALA A 54 5.00 -6.70 9.24
N ARG A 55 3.90 -6.95 8.50
CA ARG A 55 3.49 -8.32 8.16
C ARG A 55 4.54 -9.05 7.30
N CYS A 56 5.16 -8.36 6.35
CA CYS A 56 6.24 -8.94 5.55
C CYS A 56 7.43 -9.34 6.43
N LEU A 57 7.80 -8.53 7.41
CA LEU A 57 8.87 -8.84 8.35
C LEU A 57 8.52 -10.07 9.20
N ASP A 58 7.29 -10.15 9.72
CA ASP A 58 6.84 -11.30 10.51
C ASP A 58 6.94 -12.61 9.73
N GLU A 59 6.39 -12.63 8.51
CA GLU A 59 6.40 -13.83 7.67
C GLU A 59 7.82 -14.21 7.22
N ALA A 60 8.64 -13.22 6.85
CA ALA A 60 10.02 -13.46 6.45
C ALA A 60 10.86 -14.01 7.60
N SER A 61 10.72 -13.42 8.80
CA SER A 61 11.45 -13.85 10.00
C SER A 61 11.04 -15.27 10.41
N LYS A 62 9.74 -15.56 10.41
CA LYS A 62 9.22 -16.90 10.68
C LYS A 62 9.81 -17.92 9.70
N TYR A 63 9.75 -17.63 8.40
CA TYR A 63 10.29 -18.55 7.40
C TYR A 63 11.81 -18.75 7.55
N ALA A 64 12.55 -17.70 7.90
CA ALA A 64 14.00 -17.77 8.08
C ALA A 64 14.41 -18.70 9.24
N LEU A 65 13.59 -18.74 10.30
CA LEU A 65 13.79 -19.62 11.45
C LEU A 65 13.32 -21.07 11.19
N GLU A 66 12.39 -21.29 10.27
CA GLU A 66 11.89 -22.65 9.95
C GLU A 66 12.73 -23.34 8.87
N ARG A 67 13.13 -22.60 7.82
CA ARG A 67 13.82 -23.16 6.65
C ARG A 67 15.26 -23.51 6.99
N LYS A 68 15.65 -24.76 6.70
CA LYS A 68 17.05 -25.22 6.78
C LYS A 68 17.69 -25.35 5.40
N ALA A 69 18.93 -24.89 5.29
CA ALA A 69 19.81 -25.08 4.13
C ALA A 69 21.27 -25.03 4.58
N PHE A 70 22.14 -25.78 3.90
CA PHE A 70 23.57 -25.86 4.24
C PHE A 70 23.83 -26.25 5.70
N GLY A 71 23.06 -27.20 6.21
CA GLY A 71 23.26 -27.78 7.55
C GLY A 71 22.67 -26.99 8.72
N THR A 72 22.07 -25.82 8.51
CA THR A 72 21.48 -25.00 9.58
C THR A 72 20.24 -24.22 9.13
N GLN A 73 19.54 -23.55 10.05
CA GLN A 73 18.46 -22.62 9.72
C GLN A 73 19.00 -21.44 8.91
N ILE A 74 18.26 -20.95 7.94
CA ILE A 74 18.76 -19.89 7.06
C ILE A 74 18.97 -18.56 7.80
N ALA A 75 18.28 -18.35 8.93
CA ALA A 75 18.51 -17.21 9.82
C ALA A 75 19.93 -17.14 10.42
N ASN A 76 20.69 -18.25 10.43
CA ASN A 76 22.05 -18.29 10.98
C ASN A 76 23.12 -17.88 9.95
N HIS A 77 22.75 -17.64 8.69
CA HIS A 77 23.69 -17.15 7.68
C HIS A 77 23.81 -15.63 7.79
N GLN A 78 25.03 -15.09 7.79
CA GLN A 78 25.31 -13.64 7.96
C GLN A 78 24.46 -12.71 7.07
N ALA A 79 24.13 -13.16 5.86
CA ALA A 79 23.30 -12.40 4.92
C ALA A 79 21.85 -12.17 5.40
N LEU A 80 21.38 -12.98 6.37
CA LEU A 80 20.03 -12.98 6.91
C LEU A 80 20.03 -12.79 8.44
N GLU A 81 21.16 -12.39 9.03
CA GLU A 81 21.33 -12.30 10.48
C GLU A 81 20.44 -11.19 11.08
N LEU A 82 19.41 -11.61 11.82
CA LEU A 82 18.38 -10.74 12.41
C LEU A 82 18.73 -10.21 13.81
N GLU A 83 19.83 -10.67 14.40
CA GLU A 83 20.12 -10.53 15.84
C GLU A 83 20.27 -9.07 16.32
N ASN A 84 20.61 -8.15 15.40
CA ASN A 84 20.77 -6.72 15.70
C ASN A 84 19.51 -5.88 15.45
N PHE A 85 18.50 -6.40 14.73
CA PHE A 85 17.30 -5.64 14.37
C PHE A 85 16.16 -5.79 15.37
N LEU A 86 16.11 -6.94 16.09
CA LEU A 86 15.05 -7.25 17.06
C LEU A 86 15.41 -6.88 18.52
N LYS A 87 16.65 -6.41 18.77
CA LYS A 87 17.12 -5.94 20.08
C LYS A 87 16.99 -4.41 20.26
N GLN A 88 16.48 -3.69 19.26
CA GLN A 88 16.12 -2.27 19.32
C GLN A 88 14.60 -2.12 19.45
#